data_AF-A0A3P3TZ12-F1
#
_entry.id   AF-A0A3P3TZ12-F1
#
_cell.length_a   1.000
_cell.length_b   1.000
_cell.length_c   1.000
_cell.angle_alpha   90.00
_cell.angle_beta   90.00
_cell.angle_gamma   90.00
#
_symmetry.space_group_name_H-M   'P 1'
#
loop_
_entity.id
_entity.type
_entity.pdbx_description
1 polymer ?
#
loop_
_entity_poly.entity_id
_entity_poly.type
_entity_poly.pdbx_seq_one_letter_code
_entity_poly.pdbx_strand_id
1 'polypeptide(L)'
;MRQLLPCGYEGRGAIHVLDADDEWGVALLEGADPGTPLSSIEDDARATGLFCEVFPHLHLPAPTGSRYPSMREHFAAIERYRERFEDVNIAATLPNNWVENADECLSYLITTTSENLLLYYTYVGDFQ
;
A
#
# COMPACT_ATOMS: atom_id res chain seq x y z
N MET A 1 -11.37 -21.02 -11.48
CA MET A 1 -11.75 -20.01 -10.47
C MET A 1 -10.82 -18.82 -10.69
N ARG A 2 -11.34 -17.71 -11.26
CA ARG A 2 -10.59 -16.47 -11.46
C ARG A 2 -10.39 -15.80 -10.10
N GLN A 3 -9.28 -16.07 -9.42
CA GLN A 3 -8.93 -15.31 -8.22
C GLN A 3 -8.24 -14.02 -8.67
N LEU A 4 -8.87 -12.89 -8.36
CA LEU A 4 -8.22 -11.67 -7.91
C LEU A 4 -7.13 -11.13 -8.85
N LEU A 5 -7.54 -10.67 -10.03
CA LEU A 5 -6.72 -9.74 -10.81
C LEU A 5 -6.63 -8.42 -10.03
N PRO A 6 -5.43 -7.97 -9.63
CA PRO A 6 -5.23 -6.64 -9.09
C PRO A 6 -5.87 -5.59 -9.98
N CYS A 7 -6.58 -4.64 -9.39
CA CYS A 7 -7.28 -3.56 -10.09
C CYS A 7 -6.39 -2.75 -11.06
N GLY A 8 -5.06 -2.86 -10.94
CA GLY A 8 -4.08 -2.28 -11.86
C GLY A 8 -3.89 -3.02 -13.18
N TYR A 9 -4.51 -4.19 -13.37
CA TYR A 9 -4.29 -5.02 -14.55
C TYR A 9 -4.88 -4.41 -15.84
N GLU A 10 -5.85 -3.48 -15.78
CA GLU A 10 -6.53 -2.97 -16.98
C GLU A 10 -5.92 -1.68 -17.60
N GLY A 11 -4.65 -1.36 -17.33
CA GLY A 11 -4.00 -0.23 -18.01
C GLY A 11 -4.49 1.18 -17.57
N ARG A 12 -5.12 1.29 -16.40
CA ARG A 12 -5.75 2.54 -15.90
C ARG A 12 -4.74 3.44 -15.19
N GLY A 13 -3.76 3.95 -15.94
CA GLY A 13 -2.64 4.74 -15.39
C GLY A 13 -1.50 3.88 -14.81
N ALA A 14 -1.56 2.57 -15.03
CA ALA A 14 -0.53 1.58 -14.71
C ALA A 14 -0.33 0.65 -15.91
N ILE A 15 0.68 -0.22 -15.87
CA ILE A 15 0.98 -1.19 -16.94
C ILE A 15 -0.08 -2.30 -16.95
N HIS A 16 -0.67 -2.56 -18.12
CA HIS A 16 -1.58 -3.69 -18.35
C HIS A 16 -0.83 -5.03 -18.22
N VAL A 17 -1.44 -5.98 -17.52
CA VAL A 17 -0.96 -7.36 -17.51
C VAL A 17 -1.71 -8.17 -18.55
N LEU A 18 -0.96 -8.65 -19.53
CA LEU A 18 -1.48 -9.40 -20.67
C LEU A 18 -1.76 -10.87 -20.32
N ASP A 19 -0.95 -11.46 -19.44
CA ASP A 19 -1.11 -12.84 -18.99
C ASP A 19 -0.48 -13.04 -17.60
N ALA A 20 -0.91 -14.04 -16.85
CA ALA A 20 -0.35 -14.37 -15.55
C ALA A 20 -0.45 -15.86 -15.24
N ASP A 21 0.59 -16.39 -14.60
CA ASP A 21 0.62 -17.74 -14.04
C ASP A 21 0.80 -17.63 -12.51
N ASP A 22 -0.29 -17.88 -11.80
CA ASP A 22 -0.36 -17.80 -10.34
C ASP A 22 0.45 -18.91 -9.65
N GLU A 23 0.64 -20.06 -10.29
CA GLU A 23 1.39 -21.19 -9.72
C GLU A 23 2.88 -20.88 -9.67
N TRP A 24 3.38 -20.23 -10.72
CA TRP A 24 4.77 -19.81 -10.83
C TRP A 24 5.04 -18.39 -10.34
N GLY A 25 3.99 -17.62 -10.05
CA GLY A 25 4.08 -16.23 -9.59
C GLY A 25 4.64 -15.29 -10.66
N VAL A 26 4.39 -15.57 -11.94
CA VAL A 26 4.90 -14.77 -13.07
C VAL A 26 3.77 -14.05 -13.80
N ALA A 27 4.06 -12.85 -14.31
CA ALA A 27 3.12 -12.05 -15.07
C ALA A 27 3.79 -11.51 -16.35
N LEU A 28 3.08 -11.61 -17.47
CA LEU A 28 3.42 -10.97 -18.74
C LEU A 28 2.78 -9.60 -18.80
N LEU A 29 3.61 -8.56 -18.89
CA LEU A 29 3.18 -7.17 -18.91
C LEU A 29 3.22 -6.60 -20.33
N GLU A 30 2.37 -5.61 -20.61
CA GLU A 30 2.55 -4.81 -21.81
C GLU A 30 3.89 -4.05 -21.75
N GLY A 31 4.51 -3.86 -22.91
CA GLY A 31 5.72 -3.06 -23.00
C GLY A 31 5.39 -1.59 -22.75
N ALA A 32 6.06 -0.98 -21.76
CA ALA A 32 5.98 0.45 -21.50
C ALA A 32 7.36 1.08 -21.67
N ASP A 33 7.44 2.21 -22.38
CA ASP A 33 8.62 3.06 -22.39
C ASP A 33 8.45 4.12 -21.30
N PRO A 34 9.22 4.06 -20.20
CA PRO A 34 9.04 4.98 -19.10
C PRO A 34 9.39 6.41 -19.53
N GLY A 35 8.49 7.34 -19.22
CA GLY A 35 8.76 8.77 -19.35
C GLY A 35 9.72 9.29 -18.29
N THR A 36 9.71 10.60 -18.08
CA THR A 36 10.52 11.26 -17.05
C THR A 36 10.03 10.88 -15.64
N PRO A 37 10.89 10.33 -14.76
CA PRO A 37 10.52 10.05 -13.39
C PRO A 37 10.12 11.32 -12.64
N LEU A 38 9.02 11.27 -11.89
CA LEU A 38 8.55 12.43 -11.11
C LEU A 38 9.62 12.93 -10.12
N SER A 39 10.41 12.01 -9.56
CA SER A 39 11.54 12.31 -8.66
C SER A 39 12.69 13.09 -9.30
N SER A 40 12.71 13.21 -10.63
CA SER A 40 13.72 14.01 -11.34
C SER A 40 13.30 15.46 -11.58
N ILE A 41 12.07 15.84 -11.19
CA ILE A 41 11.56 17.20 -11.30
C ILE A 41 11.92 17.94 -10.00
N GLU A 42 12.79 18.94 -10.08
CA GLU A 42 13.25 19.72 -8.91
C GLU A 42 12.21 20.71 -8.36
N ASP A 43 11.26 21.13 -9.19
CA ASP A 43 10.17 22.03 -8.76
C ASP A 43 9.07 21.22 -8.06
N ASP A 44 9.07 21.26 -6.74
CA ASP A 44 8.11 20.55 -5.88
C ASP A 44 6.66 20.90 -6.18
N ALA A 45 6.36 22.17 -6.49
CA ALA A 45 4.99 22.59 -6.78
C ALA A 45 4.52 21.97 -8.09
N ARG A 46 5.39 21.94 -9.10
CA ARG A 46 5.13 21.28 -10.37
C ARG A 46 5.01 19.76 -10.21
N ALA A 47 5.92 19.13 -9.46
CA ALA A 47 5.89 17.70 -9.21
C ALA A 47 4.61 17.28 -8.48
N THR A 48 4.19 18.06 -7.48
CA THR A 48 2.93 17.85 -6.75
C THR A 48 1.72 18.02 -7.65
N GLY A 49 1.70 19.04 -8.53
CA GLY A 49 0.63 19.22 -9.50
C GLY A 49 0.45 18.00 -10.40
N LEU A 50 1.54 17.51 -10.98
CA LEU A 50 1.54 16.29 -11.81
C LEU A 50 1.10 15.05 -11.04
N PHE A 51 1.54 14.91 -9.78
CA PHE A 51 1.07 13.82 -8.92
C PHE A 51 -0.45 13.87 -8.73
N CYS A 52 -1.00 15.04 -8.40
CA CYS A 52 -2.44 15.22 -8.21
C CYS A 52 -3.27 14.97 -9.49
N GLU A 53 -2.67 15.11 -10.68
CA GLU A 53 -3.32 14.75 -11.94
C GLU A 53 -3.38 13.23 -12.16
N VAL A 54 -2.30 12.52 -11.82
CA VAL A 54 -2.20 11.06 -12.06
C VAL A 54 -2.87 10.25 -10.97
N PHE A 55 -2.64 10.60 -9.71
CA PHE A 55 -3.01 9.80 -8.54
C PHE A 55 -4.51 9.43 -8.46
N PRO A 56 -5.47 10.30 -8.83
CA PRO A 56 -6.88 9.94 -8.85
C PRO A 56 -7.22 8.78 -9.80
N HIS A 57 -6.44 8.59 -10.88
CA HIS A 57 -6.63 7.49 -11.82
C HIS A 57 -6.21 6.13 -11.23
N LEU A 58 -5.32 6.15 -10.22
CA LEU A 58 -4.86 4.96 -9.50
C LEU A 58 -5.79 4.58 -8.34
N HIS A 59 -6.62 5.51 -7.87
CA HIS A 59 -7.60 5.29 -6.81
C HIS A 59 -8.80 4.51 -7.33
N LEU A 60 -8.69 3.18 -7.30
CA LEU A 60 -9.78 2.27 -7.63
C LEU A 60 -10.42 1.72 -6.34
N PRO A 61 -11.76 1.62 -6.30
CA PRO A 61 -12.41 0.90 -5.22
C PRO A 61 -11.97 -0.56 -5.25
N ALA A 62 -11.83 -1.17 -4.06
CA ALA A 62 -11.49 -2.57 -3.96
C ALA A 62 -12.56 -3.44 -4.67
N PRO A 63 -12.18 -4.35 -5.58
CA PRO A 63 -13.14 -5.26 -6.20
C PRO A 63 -13.91 -6.04 -5.13
N THR A 64 -15.23 -6.19 -5.31
CA THR A 64 -16.05 -6.93 -4.34
C THR A 64 -15.56 -8.37 -4.22
N GLY A 65 -15.28 -8.82 -2.99
CA GLY A 65 -14.72 -10.15 -2.74
C GLY A 65 -13.19 -10.24 -2.80
N SER A 66 -12.49 -9.09 -2.89
CA SER A 66 -11.04 -9.06 -2.83
C SER A 66 -10.48 -9.44 -1.46
N ARG A 67 -9.39 -10.21 -1.43
CA ARG A 67 -8.65 -10.59 -0.19
C ARG A 67 -7.51 -9.62 0.15
N TYR A 68 -7.69 -8.33 -0.10
CA TYR A 68 -6.67 -7.36 0.34
C TYR A 68 -6.73 -7.20 1.85
N PRO A 69 -5.57 -7.14 2.53
CA PRO A 69 -5.55 -6.83 3.94
C PRO A 69 -6.13 -5.42 4.13
N SER A 70 -7.07 -5.31 5.05
CA SER A 70 -7.58 -4.03 5.52
C SER A 70 -6.47 -3.25 6.24
N MET A 71 -6.66 -1.93 6.37
CA MET A 71 -5.79 -1.08 7.19
C MET A 71 -5.62 -1.66 8.61
N ARG A 72 -6.69 -2.18 9.21
CA ARG A 72 -6.64 -2.81 10.53
C ARG A 72 -5.73 -4.04 10.54
N GLU A 73 -5.86 -4.93 9.56
CA GLU A 73 -5.03 -6.14 9.47
C GLU A 73 -3.57 -5.80 9.16
N HIS A 74 -3.31 -4.79 8.34
CA HIS A 74 -1.97 -4.32 8.05
C HIS A 74 -1.27 -3.77 9.31
N PHE A 75 -1.99 -2.97 10.11
CA PHE A 75 -1.44 -2.36 11.32
C PHE A 75 -1.57 -3.19 12.60
N ALA A 76 -2.09 -4.43 12.52
CA ALA A 76 -2.03 -5.40 13.62
C ALA A 76 -0.57 -5.67 14.08
N ALA A 77 0.43 -5.28 13.28
CA ALA A 77 1.83 -5.26 13.69
C ALA A 77 2.10 -4.38 14.93
N ILE A 78 1.34 -3.31 15.16
CA ILE A 78 1.48 -2.44 16.34
C ILE A 78 1.04 -3.20 17.60
N GLU A 79 -0.08 -3.93 17.52
CA GLU A 79 -0.56 -4.80 18.59
C GLU A 79 0.44 -5.92 18.89
N ARG A 80 0.92 -6.62 17.84
CA ARG A 80 1.95 -7.66 17.97
C ARG A 80 3.26 -7.13 18.58
N TYR A 81 3.64 -5.91 18.24
CA TYR A 81 4.81 -5.26 18.83
C TYR A 81 4.60 -5.03 20.33
N ARG A 82 3.42 -4.52 20.73
CA ARG A 82 3.08 -4.29 22.14
C ARG A 82 3.14 -5.60 22.93
N GLU A 83 2.48 -6.66 22.47
CA GLU A 83 2.49 -7.97 23.12
C GLU A 83 3.90 -8.55 23.27
N ARG A 84 4.76 -8.36 22.25
CA ARG A 84 6.12 -8.91 22.27
C ARG A 84 7.05 -8.21 23.26
N PHE A 85 6.79 -6.95 23.57
CA PHE A 85 7.68 -6.12 24.39
C PHE A 85 7.05 -5.66 25.72
N GLU A 86 5.82 -6.08 26.04
CA GLU A 86 5.12 -5.76 27.29
C GLU A 86 5.93 -6.14 28.55
N ASP A 87 6.70 -7.23 28.47
CA ASP A 87 7.49 -7.77 29.59
C ASP A 87 9.01 -7.52 29.49
N VAL A 88 9.51 -6.87 28.43
CA VAL A 88 10.95 -6.83 28.15
C VAL A 88 11.53 -5.43 28.26
N ASN A 89 12.24 -5.18 29.36
CA ASN A 89 12.99 -3.94 29.61
C ASN A 89 14.30 -3.94 28.81
N ILE A 90 14.21 -3.98 27.48
CA ILE A 90 15.37 -3.86 26.58
C ILE A 90 15.52 -2.39 26.18
N ALA A 91 16.76 -1.89 26.23
CA ALA A 91 17.15 -0.57 25.74
C ALA A 91 16.88 -0.33 24.23
N ALA A 92 16.38 -1.32 23.50
CA ALA A 92 16.06 -1.28 22.07
C ALA A 92 14.57 -1.15 21.77
N THR A 93 13.72 -0.93 22.78
CA THR A 93 12.28 -0.72 22.61
C THR A 93 11.99 0.73 22.20
N LEU A 94 11.04 0.91 21.29
CA LEU A 94 10.45 2.21 21.00
C LEU A 94 9.82 2.79 22.27
N PRO A 95 9.90 4.13 22.47
CA PRO A 95 9.23 4.78 23.59
C PRO A 95 7.72 4.49 23.61
N ASN A 96 7.16 4.20 24.79
CA ASN A 96 5.74 3.86 24.94
C ASN A 96 4.81 4.91 24.35
N ASN A 97 5.12 6.19 24.55
CA ASN A 97 4.33 7.29 24.01
C ASN A 97 4.27 7.31 22.47
N TRP A 98 5.29 6.77 21.77
CA TRP A 98 5.25 6.67 20.31
C TRP A 98 4.30 5.57 19.85
N VAL A 99 4.28 4.44 20.57
CA VAL A 99 3.39 3.31 20.29
C VAL A 99 1.94 3.69 20.59
N GLU A 100 1.70 4.38 21.71
CA GLU A 100 0.38 4.94 22.07
C GLU A 100 -0.12 5.92 21.01
N ASN A 101 0.70 6.90 20.61
CA ASN A 101 0.32 7.88 19.58
C ASN A 101 0.01 7.21 18.23
N ALA A 102 0.77 6.18 17.85
CA ALA A 102 0.53 5.45 16.61
C ALA A 102 -0.82 4.71 16.64
N ASP A 103 -1.16 4.11 17.77
CA ASP A 103 -2.42 3.39 17.99
C ASP A 103 -3.64 4.32 18.00
N GLU A 104 -3.51 5.48 18.66
CA GLU A 104 -4.53 6.54 18.65
C GLU A 104 -4.75 7.08 17.23
N CYS A 105 -3.67 7.36 16.50
CA CYS A 105 -3.73 7.84 15.13
C CYS A 105 -4.40 6.81 14.21
N LEU A 106 -4.04 5.53 14.32
CA LEU A 106 -4.67 4.46 13.55
C LEU A 106 -6.17 4.34 13.86
N SER A 107 -6.53 4.38 15.14
CA SER A 107 -7.93 4.33 15.59
C SER A 107 -8.74 5.50 15.00
N TYR A 108 -8.16 6.69 15.00
CA TYR A 108 -8.75 7.87 14.37
C TYR A 108 -8.93 7.68 12.86
N LEU A 109 -7.90 7.21 12.15
CA LEU A 109 -7.96 6.99 10.70
C LEU A 109 -9.03 5.95 10.32
N ILE A 110 -9.09 4.82 11.04
CA ILE A 110 -10.09 3.77 10.80
C ILE A 110 -11.51 4.29 11.03
N THR A 111 -11.72 5.12 12.06
CA THR A 111 -13.05 5.62 12.42
C THR A 111 -13.54 6.76 11.53
N THR A 112 -12.62 7.52 10.93
CA THR A 112 -12.95 8.67 10.06
C THR A 112 -12.97 8.34 8.57
N THR A 113 -12.43 7.17 8.17
CA THR A 113 -12.45 6.73 6.77
C THR A 113 -13.84 6.24 6.38
N SER A 114 -14.50 6.94 5.46
CA SER A 114 -15.83 6.59 4.96
C SER A 114 -15.83 5.60 3.79
N GLU A 115 -14.71 5.50 3.06
CA GLU A 115 -14.59 4.68 1.86
C GLU A 115 -13.29 3.87 1.87
N ASN A 116 -13.38 2.58 1.52
CA ASN A 116 -12.21 1.71 1.40
C ASN A 116 -11.65 1.79 -0.01
N LEU A 117 -10.50 2.44 -0.15
CA LEU A 117 -9.75 2.54 -1.41
C LEU A 117 -8.56 1.57 -1.39
N LEU A 118 -8.17 1.09 -2.57
CA LEU A 118 -6.92 0.36 -2.69
C LEU A 118 -5.75 1.34 -2.63
N LEU A 119 -4.88 1.13 -1.65
CA LEU A 119 -3.66 1.90 -1.50
C LEU A 119 -2.53 1.22 -2.28
N TYR A 120 -1.87 1.98 -3.13
CA TYR A 120 -0.59 1.57 -3.71
C TYR A 120 0.51 1.90 -2.71
N TYR A 121 1.11 0.88 -2.11
CA TYR A 121 2.26 1.04 -1.23
C TYR A 121 3.35 0.08 -1.66
N THR A 122 4.59 0.56 -1.63
CA THR A 122 5.75 -0.29 -1.90
C THR A 122 6.00 -1.14 -0.65
N TYR A 123 5.73 -2.43 -0.72
CA TYR A 123 6.31 -3.37 0.23
C TYR A 123 7.81 -3.47 -0.04
N VAL A 124 8.65 -3.02 0.90
CA VAL A 124 10.02 -3.52 1.04
C VAL A 124 9.94 -4.65 2.06
N GLY A 125 9.42 -5.80 1.61
CA GLY A 125 9.36 -7.02 2.40
C GLY A 125 10.28 -8.06 1.77
N ASP A 126 11.22 -8.56 2.54
CA ASP A 126 12.09 -9.66 2.15
C ASP A 126 11.25 -10.88 1.73
N PHE A 127 11.55 -11.40 0.53
CA PHE A 127 11.11 -12.73 0.13
C PHE A 127 11.76 -13.75 1.06
N GLN A 128 10.96 -14.49 1.82
CA GLN A 128 11.32 -15.79 2.40
C GLN A 128 10.27 -16.82 2.03
#